data_AF-A0A8T3LHH7-F1
#
_entry.id   AF-A0A8T3LHH7-F1
#
_cell.length_a   1.000
_cell.length_b   1.000
_cell.length_c   1.000
_cell.angle_alpha   90.00
_cell.angle_beta   90.00
_cell.angle_gamma   90.00
#
_symmetry.space_group_name_H-M   'P 1'
#
loop_
_entity.id
_entity.type
_entity.pdbx_description
1 polymer ?
#
loop_
_entity_poly.entity_id
_entity_poly.type
_entity_poly.pdbx_seq_one_letter_code
_entity_poly.pdbx_strand_id
1 'polypeptide(L)'
;YGFCLPHKGLMELVESVHRLKQAGKPVRLRLVNAEYPVGESRDLVAELKAAAQRLGVTDLIEMHNDFLPDAESLRLLSEADLLIFAYQNTGESASGAVRYGMATQKPVAVTPL
;
A
#
# COMPACT_ATOMS: atom_id res chain seq x y z
N TYR A 1 -1.59 -3.17 2.52
CA TYR A 1 -1.76 -3.81 3.84
C TYR A 1 -0.64 -4.81 4.10
N GLY A 2 -0.15 -4.90 5.34
CA GLY A 2 0.92 -5.80 5.78
C GLY A 2 2.20 -5.04 6.15
N PHE A 3 3.34 -5.71 6.28
CA PHE A 3 4.60 -5.01 6.52
C PHE A 3 5.05 -4.19 5.30
N CYS A 4 5.76 -3.09 5.56
CA CYS A 4 6.40 -2.25 4.55
C CYS A 4 7.70 -2.91 4.08
N LEU A 5 7.61 -3.81 3.11
CA LEU A 5 8.76 -4.56 2.58
C LEU A 5 8.85 -4.40 1.05
N PRO A 6 10.05 -4.45 0.44
CA PRO A 6 10.23 -4.06 -0.97
C PRO A 6 9.40 -4.88 -1.96
N HIS A 7 9.18 -6.15 -1.65
CA HIS A 7 8.41 -7.05 -2.52
C HIS A 7 6.89 -6.80 -2.54
N LYS A 8 6.39 -5.81 -1.78
CA LYS A 8 4.96 -5.47 -1.72
C LYS A 8 4.52 -4.51 -2.83
N GLY A 9 5.44 -4.10 -3.70
CA GLY A 9 5.17 -3.21 -4.83
C GLY A 9 4.65 -1.82 -4.44
N LEU A 10 5.08 -1.31 -3.28
CA LEU A 10 4.57 -0.04 -2.74
C LEU A 10 5.02 1.16 -3.58
N MET A 11 6.21 1.10 -4.18
CA MET A 11 6.73 2.16 -5.03
C MET A 11 5.88 2.31 -6.30
N GLU A 12 5.52 1.20 -6.92
CA GLU A 12 4.67 1.14 -8.10
C GLU A 12 3.29 1.74 -7.83
N LEU A 13 2.75 1.56 -6.61
CA LEU A 13 1.50 2.21 -6.20
C LEU A 13 1.66 3.74 -6.13
N VAL A 14 2.74 4.24 -5.52
CA VAL A 14 3.05 5.68 -5.46
C VAL A 14 3.20 6.28 -6.86
N GLU A 15 3.93 5.60 -7.75
CA GLU A 15 4.08 6.02 -9.14
C GLU A 15 2.76 5.99 -9.92
N SER A 16 1.91 5.00 -9.64
CA SER A 16 0.59 4.88 -10.26
C SER A 16 -0.33 6.05 -9.88
N VAL A 17 -0.28 6.52 -8.63
CA VAL A 17 -1.01 7.73 -8.20
C VAL A 17 -0.56 8.94 -9.02
N HIS A 18 0.74 9.10 -9.23
CA HIS A 18 1.26 10.18 -10.07
C HIS A 18 0.73 10.09 -11.51
N ARG A 19 0.75 8.89 -12.13
CA ARG A 19 0.22 8.69 -13.49
C ARG A 19 -1.29 8.99 -13.57
N LEU A 20 -2.06 8.59 -12.57
CA LEU A 20 -3.50 8.85 -12.49
C LEU A 20 -3.79 10.36 -12.30
N LYS A 21 -2.99 11.06 -11.48
CA LYS A 21 -3.05 12.51 -11.35
C LYS A 21 -2.80 13.21 -12.69
N GLN A 22 -1.77 12.80 -13.43
CA GLN A 22 -1.48 13.34 -14.77
C GLN A 22 -2.62 13.08 -15.78
N ALA A 23 -3.31 11.95 -15.65
CA ALA A 23 -4.47 11.61 -16.47
C ALA A 23 -5.78 12.31 -16.02
N GLY A 24 -5.73 13.21 -15.03
CA GLY A 24 -6.92 13.89 -14.49
C GLY A 24 -7.88 12.96 -13.77
N LYS A 25 -7.41 11.81 -13.29
CA LYS A 25 -8.22 10.84 -12.54
C LYS A 25 -8.07 11.11 -11.04
N PRO A 26 -9.14 11.53 -10.34
CA PRO A 26 -9.05 11.80 -8.90
C PRO A 26 -8.89 10.47 -8.15
N VAL A 27 -7.79 10.32 -7.43
CA VAL A 27 -7.50 9.16 -6.59
C VAL A 27 -6.78 9.58 -5.32
N ARG A 28 -6.89 8.77 -4.28
CA ARG A 28 -6.06 8.83 -3.07
C ARG A 28 -5.54 7.43 -2.78
N LEU A 29 -4.33 7.36 -2.25
CA LEU A 29 -3.68 6.11 -1.88
C LEU A 29 -3.50 6.07 -0.37
N ARG A 30 -4.01 5.02 0.25
CA ARG A 30 -3.77 4.71 1.66
C ARG A 30 -2.87 3.49 1.76
N LEU A 31 -1.64 3.69 2.24
CA LEU A 31 -0.68 2.64 2.52
C LEU A 31 -0.79 2.25 4.00
N VAL A 32 -1.63 1.26 4.28
CA VAL A 32 -1.72 0.64 5.62
C VAL A 32 -0.58 -0.39 5.76
N ASN A 33 0.65 0.08 5.93
CA ASN A 33 1.83 -0.77 5.87
C ASN A 33 2.82 -0.48 7.01
N ALA A 34 2.82 -1.36 8.02
CA ALA A 34 3.65 -1.19 9.23
C ALA A 34 5.16 -1.30 8.91
N GLU A 35 5.97 -0.42 9.48
CA GLU A 35 7.43 -0.55 9.45
C GLU A 35 7.82 -1.82 10.22
N TYR A 36 8.56 -2.71 9.57
CA TYR A 36 9.15 -3.89 10.20
C TYR A 36 10.49 -3.49 10.83
N PRO A 37 10.91 -4.04 11.99
CA PRO A 37 12.12 -3.58 12.70
C PRO A 37 13.42 -4.08 12.03
N VAL A 38 13.62 -3.72 10.75
CA VAL A 38 14.78 -4.02 9.91
C VAL A 38 15.12 -2.78 9.08
N GLY A 39 16.40 -2.61 8.73
CA GLY A 39 16.88 -1.44 7.99
C GLY A 39 16.15 -1.24 6.65
N GLU A 40 15.97 -2.32 5.89
CA GLU A 40 15.32 -2.29 4.57
C GLU A 40 13.89 -1.73 4.61
N SER A 41 13.13 -2.00 5.69
CA SER A 41 11.76 -1.47 5.84
C SER A 41 11.77 0.03 6.12
N ARG A 42 12.70 0.49 6.98
CA ARG A 42 12.90 1.92 7.28
C ARG A 42 13.34 2.70 6.05
N ASP A 43 14.29 2.16 5.30
CA ASP A 43 14.81 2.75 4.07
C ASP A 43 13.66 2.90 3.05
N LEU A 44 12.85 1.85 2.89
CA LEU A 44 11.68 1.88 2.02
C LEU A 44 10.65 2.94 2.45
N VAL A 45 10.36 3.09 3.75
CA VAL A 45 9.47 4.17 4.24
C VAL A 45 10.00 5.55 3.86
N ALA A 46 11.31 5.77 4.00
CA ALA A 46 11.94 7.04 3.61
C ALA A 46 11.89 7.25 2.10
N GLU A 47 12.17 6.22 1.31
CA GLU A 47 12.10 6.25 -0.15
C GLU A 47 10.70 6.57 -0.68
N LEU A 48 9.66 5.95 -0.10
CA LEU A 48 8.26 6.20 -0.48
C LEU A 48 7.87 7.66 -0.21
N LYS A 49 8.29 8.22 0.93
CA LYS A 49 8.04 9.64 1.26
C LYS A 49 8.77 10.58 0.31
N ALA A 50 10.05 10.30 0.02
CA ALA A 50 10.84 11.07 -0.93
C ALA A 50 10.26 10.99 -2.37
N ALA A 51 9.79 9.82 -2.79
CA ALA A 51 9.15 9.63 -4.08
C ALA A 51 7.83 10.41 -4.18
N ALA A 52 6.97 10.33 -3.16
CA ALA A 52 5.72 11.09 -3.09
C ALA A 52 5.97 12.60 -3.22
N GLN A 53 7.00 13.11 -2.53
CA GLN A 53 7.40 14.52 -2.60
C GLN A 53 7.92 14.88 -3.99
N ARG A 54 8.87 14.10 -4.54
CA ARG A 54 9.46 14.31 -5.87
C ARG A 54 8.42 14.29 -6.99
N LEU A 55 7.42 13.42 -6.87
CA LEU A 55 6.33 13.28 -7.84
C LEU A 55 5.18 14.28 -7.61
N GLY A 56 5.24 15.09 -6.55
CA GLY A 56 4.23 16.09 -6.21
C GLY A 56 2.87 15.48 -5.88
N VAL A 57 2.83 14.34 -5.20
CA VAL A 57 1.61 13.59 -4.82
C VAL A 57 1.48 13.34 -3.32
N THR A 58 2.29 14.00 -2.49
CA THR A 58 2.25 13.86 -1.03
C THR A 58 0.85 14.10 -0.45
N ASP A 59 0.10 15.04 -1.02
CA ASP A 59 -1.28 15.38 -0.62
C ASP A 59 -2.31 14.29 -0.96
N LEU A 60 -1.94 13.32 -1.79
CA LEU A 60 -2.78 12.21 -2.22
C LEU A 60 -2.43 10.89 -1.53
N ILE A 61 -1.38 10.86 -0.71
CA ILE A 61 -0.85 9.64 -0.11
C ILE A 61 -0.90 9.73 1.42
N GLU A 62 -1.64 8.80 2.02
CA GLU A 62 -1.71 8.59 3.46
C GLU A 62 -0.91 7.33 3.82
N MET A 63 0.09 7.45 4.70
CA MET A 63 0.92 6.32 5.14
C MET A 63 0.67 6.01 6.62
N HIS A 64 0.27 4.79 6.92
CA HIS A 64 0.21 4.26 8.28
C HIS A 64 1.35 3.25 8.46
N ASN A 65 2.42 3.69 9.14
CA ASN A 65 3.61 2.87 9.37
C ASN A 65 3.67 2.24 10.78
N ASP A 66 2.67 2.48 11.61
CA ASP A 66 2.53 1.81 12.90
C ASP A 66 1.97 0.40 12.75
N PHE A 67 2.36 -0.51 13.65
CA PHE A 67 1.72 -1.81 13.76
C PHE A 67 0.36 -1.66 14.45
N LEU A 68 -0.72 -1.62 13.66
CA LEU A 68 -2.07 -1.36 14.13
C LEU A 68 -2.78 -2.64 14.59
N PRO A 69 -3.67 -2.55 15.60
CA PRO A 69 -4.61 -3.64 15.92
C PRO A 69 -5.49 -4.02 14.72
N ASP A 70 -5.94 -5.27 14.69
CA ASP A 70 -6.72 -5.82 13.59
C ASP A 70 -8.00 -5.01 13.28
N ALA A 71 -8.72 -4.57 14.31
CA ALA A 71 -9.94 -3.78 14.16
C ALA A 71 -9.69 -2.44 13.46
N GLU A 72 -8.58 -1.78 13.80
CA GLU A 72 -8.20 -0.49 13.19
C GLU A 72 -7.72 -0.69 11.76
N SER A 73 -6.94 -1.76 11.51
CA SER A 73 -6.54 -2.16 10.16
C SER A 73 -7.78 -2.43 9.29
N LEU A 74 -8.74 -3.21 9.79
CA LEU A 74 -9.99 -3.52 9.08
C LEU A 74 -10.80 -2.26 8.79
N ARG A 75 -10.92 -1.34 9.75
CA ARG A 75 -11.61 -0.07 9.55
C ARG A 75 -11.00 0.72 8.40
N LEU A 76 -9.69 0.94 8.42
CA LEU A 76 -8.97 1.68 7.37
C LEU A 76 -9.11 1.01 5.99
N LEU A 77 -9.08 -0.32 5.92
CA LEU A 77 -9.25 -1.08 4.69
C LEU A 77 -10.70 -1.05 4.17
N SER A 78 -11.69 -1.06 5.07
CA SER A 78 -13.12 -1.02 4.72
C SER A 78 -13.60 0.31 4.16
N GLU A 79 -12.84 1.38 4.40
CA GLU A 79 -13.11 2.71 3.84
C GLU A 79 -12.62 2.86 2.39
N ALA A 80 -11.75 1.95 1.92
CA ALA A 80 -11.24 1.99 0.56
C ALA A 80 -12.30 1.55 -0.46
N ASP A 81 -12.28 2.15 -1.65
CA ASP A 81 -13.08 1.72 -2.80
C ASP A 81 -12.48 0.50 -3.52
N LEU A 82 -11.15 0.32 -3.40
CA LEU A 82 -10.38 -0.75 -4.00
C LEU A 82 -9.20 -1.11 -3.09
N LEU A 83 -9.00 -2.40 -2.85
CA LEU A 83 -7.81 -2.93 -2.17
C LEU A 83 -6.82 -3.47 -3.20
N ILE A 84 -5.56 -3.06 -3.08
CA ILE A 84 -4.51 -3.47 -4.02
C ILE A 84 -3.41 -4.22 -3.27
N PHE A 85 -3.08 -5.40 -3.79
CA PHE A 85 -1.96 -6.23 -3.33
C PHE A 85 -0.99 -6.44 -4.50
N ALA A 86 -0.09 -5.47 -4.70
CA ALA A 86 0.84 -5.43 -5.82
C ALA A 86 2.13 -6.23 -5.54
N TYR A 87 1.99 -7.51 -5.19
CA TYR A 87 3.14 -8.36 -4.91
C TYR A 87 4.06 -8.49 -6.12
N GLN A 88 5.36 -8.41 -5.90
CA GLN A 88 6.39 -8.75 -6.89
C GLN A 88 6.82 -10.21 -6.72
N ASN A 89 7.69 -10.72 -7.62
CA ASN A 89 8.20 -12.11 -7.58
C ASN A 89 8.67 -12.49 -6.17
N THR A 90 7.85 -13.28 -5.46
CA THR A 90 8.16 -13.86 -4.15
C THR A 90 7.59 -15.26 -4.05
N GLY A 91 8.21 -16.12 -3.24
CA GLY A 91 7.68 -17.46 -2.92
C GLY A 91 6.52 -17.45 -1.93
N GLU A 92 6.00 -16.28 -1.52
CA GLU A 92 4.91 -16.17 -0.57
C GLU A 92 3.56 -16.25 -1.29
N SER A 93 3.05 -17.47 -1.43
CA SER A 93 1.84 -17.79 -2.23
C SER A 93 0.50 -17.58 -1.48
N ALA A 94 0.50 -17.27 -0.18
CA ALA A 94 -0.74 -17.10 0.58
C ALA A 94 -0.65 -15.95 1.59
N SER A 95 -1.02 -14.75 1.16
CA SER A 95 -1.07 -13.61 2.06
C SER A 95 -2.32 -13.65 2.94
N GLY A 96 -2.15 -13.77 4.26
CA GLY A 96 -3.21 -13.53 5.24
C GLY A 96 -3.88 -12.16 5.06
N ALA A 97 -3.17 -11.19 4.48
CA ALA A 97 -3.68 -9.85 4.17
C ALA A 97 -4.82 -9.86 3.13
N VAL A 98 -4.83 -10.82 2.19
CA VAL A 98 -5.91 -10.95 1.21
C VAL A 98 -7.21 -11.40 1.89
N ARG A 99 -7.14 -12.24 2.94
CA ARG A 99 -8.32 -12.64 3.73
C ARG A 99 -8.93 -11.45 4.46
N TYR A 100 -8.08 -10.57 5.01
CA TYR A 100 -8.51 -9.29 5.57
C TYR A 100 -9.19 -8.41 4.51
N GLY A 101 -8.64 -8.36 3.29
CA GLY A 101 -9.27 -7.63 2.19
C GLY A 101 -10.59 -8.24 1.71
N MET A 102 -10.74 -9.56 1.69
CA MET A 102 -12.01 -10.20 1.37
C MET A 102 -13.06 -9.98 2.46
N ALA A 103 -12.65 -9.90 3.72
CA ALA A 103 -13.54 -9.62 4.84
C ALA A 103 -14.18 -8.23 4.78
N THR A 104 -13.59 -7.28 4.04
CA THR A 104 -14.17 -5.93 3.86
C THR A 104 -15.23 -5.87 2.75
N GLN A 105 -15.45 -6.95 2.00
CA GLN A 105 -16.33 -6.99 0.82
C GLN A 105 -16.00 -5.94 -0.25
N LYS A 106 -14.76 -5.47 -0.29
CA LYS A 106 -14.28 -4.52 -1.30
C LYS A 106 -13.73 -5.25 -2.53
N PRO A 107 -13.79 -4.64 -3.72
CA PRO A 107 -13.02 -5.08 -4.86
C PRO A 107 -11.54 -5.24 -4.48
N VAL A 108 -10.92 -6.33 -4.94
CA VAL A 108 -9.50 -6.62 -4.71
C VAL A 108 -8.79 -6.76 -6.05
N ALA A 109 -7.71 -5.99 -6.25
CA ALA A 109 -6.79 -6.14 -7.36
C ALA A 109 -5.48 -6.76 -6.87
N VAL A 110 -5.00 -7.76 -7.59
CA VAL A 110 -3.72 -8.45 -7.33
C VAL A 110 -2.87 -8.46 -8.59
N THR A 111 -1.55 -8.56 -8.43
CA THR A 111 -0.65 -8.83 -9.55
C THR A 111 -0.82 -10.27 -10.04
N PRO A 112 -0.75 -10.54 -11.35
CA PRO A 112 -0.86 -11.90 -11.91
C PRO A 112 0.49 -12.65 -11.93
N LEU A 113 1.44 -12.27 -11.05
CA LEU A 113 2.83 -12.71 -11.06
C LEU A 113 3.02 -14.09 -10.40
#